data_AF-A0A7V4GCD9-F1
#
_entry.id   AF-A0A7V4GCD9-F1
#
_cell.length_a   1.000
_cell.length_b   1.000
_cell.length_c   1.000
_cell.angle_alpha   90.00
_cell.angle_beta   90.00
_cell.angle_gamma   90.00
#
_symmetry.space_group_name_H-M   'P 1'
#
loop_
_entity.id
_entity.type
_entity.pdbx_description
1 polymer ?
#
loop_
_entity_poly.entity_id
_entity_poly.type
_entity_poly.pdbx_seq_one_letter_code
_entity_poly.pdbx_strand_id
1 'polypeptide(L)'
;MQGERRESGPPLPPGPGGSGPLLVSVALVAFLLAGMFTLAALVEWLRPGGILDPLNLLFVGLVVFPLTVLVGLRLDPEGFERLPGGLTLGPTRTSTGVFALLLGAAAVLPVAELDNLLQYLLPQDAEERLRILRLMAFDGWGGQLAKVFAIAVVTPVGEELVFRGIVLRWLRRSYGRLPALLVSSALFAAAHLSLRGLLPYLLLGLAFGWIVDRSRSVLPALGAHAAYNAVPFLFPPEVADVPGWTPRADAAVAHLPPLWVVGSGAACVVLLYLIWWSTLRRD
;
A
#
# COMPACT_ATOMS: atom_id res chain seq x y z
N MET A 1 -6.68 23.10 45.48
CA MET A 1 -5.31 22.67 45.09
C MET A 1 -5.43 22.00 43.73
N GLN A 2 -5.34 22.82 42.68
CA GLN A 2 -4.28 22.84 41.67
C GLN A 2 -4.40 21.67 40.69
N GLY A 3 -5.07 21.95 39.57
CA GLY A 3 -5.07 21.11 38.38
C GLY A 3 -3.75 21.27 37.63
N GLU A 4 -3.13 20.13 37.32
CA GLU A 4 -1.96 20.05 36.45
C GLU A 4 -2.37 20.45 35.04
N ARG A 5 -1.94 21.63 34.59
CA ARG A 5 -1.95 21.97 33.17
C ARG A 5 -0.97 21.02 32.50
N ARG A 6 -1.48 20.17 31.60
CA ARG A 6 -0.65 19.43 30.64
C ARG A 6 0.15 20.47 29.85
N GLU A 7 1.46 20.49 30.03
CA GLU A 7 2.35 21.24 29.17
C GLU A 7 2.20 20.69 27.75
N SER A 8 1.48 21.45 26.91
CA SER A 8 1.52 21.24 25.48
C SER A 8 2.97 21.41 25.06
N GLY A 9 3.59 20.34 24.56
CA GLY A 9 4.94 20.41 23.99
C GLY A 9 5.05 21.55 22.97
N PRO A 10 6.26 22.07 22.73
CA PRO A 10 6.45 23.24 21.89
C PRO A 10 5.79 23.03 20.52
N PRO A 11 5.07 24.04 19.99
CA PRO A 11 4.47 23.94 18.66
C PRO A 11 5.57 23.60 17.65
N LEU A 12 5.27 22.66 16.75
CA LEU A 12 6.17 22.33 15.66
C LEU A 12 6.53 23.62 14.90
N PRO A 13 7.82 23.89 14.64
CA PRO A 13 8.21 25.09 13.90
C PRO A 13 7.51 25.09 12.54
N PRO A 14 7.16 26.28 12.01
CA PRO A 14 6.53 26.37 10.70
C PRO A 14 7.41 25.63 9.68
N GLY A 15 6.80 24.66 8.99
CA GLY A 15 7.46 23.98 7.88
C GLY A 15 7.89 25.02 6.83
N PRO A 16 8.92 24.72 6.01
CA PRO A 16 9.34 25.64 4.95
C PRO A 16 8.12 26.02 4.11
N GLY A 17 7.76 27.30 4.11
CA GLY A 17 6.64 27.81 3.35
C GLY A 17 6.86 27.55 1.86
N GLY A 18 5.84 27.04 1.16
CA GLY A 18 5.86 26.85 -0.29
C GLY A 18 5.61 25.41 -0.75
N SER A 19 5.56 25.24 -2.08
CA SER A 19 5.35 23.97 -2.80
C SER A 19 6.48 22.94 -2.64
N GLY A 20 7.53 23.24 -1.88
CA GLY A 20 8.73 22.40 -1.73
C GLY A 20 8.44 20.95 -1.31
N PRO A 21 7.73 20.69 -0.20
CA PRO A 21 7.43 19.33 0.27
C PRO A 21 6.64 18.49 -0.74
N LEU A 22 5.69 19.11 -1.44
CA LEU A 22 4.93 18.46 -2.51
C LEU A 22 5.83 18.16 -3.70
N LEU A 23 6.60 19.14 -4.17
CA LEU A 23 7.51 18.99 -5.30
C LEU A 23 8.53 17.87 -5.04
N VAL A 24 9.10 17.81 -3.85
CA VAL A 24 10.05 16.75 -3.52
C VAL A 24 9.36 15.39 -3.37
N SER A 25 8.13 15.34 -2.82
CA SER A 25 7.36 14.09 -2.78
C SER A 25 7.09 13.55 -4.20
N VAL A 26 6.70 14.44 -5.12
CA VAL A 26 6.52 14.10 -6.54
C VAL A 26 7.84 13.66 -7.17
N ALA A 27 8.93 14.37 -6.92
CA ALA A 27 10.25 14.02 -7.44
C ALA A 27 10.75 12.67 -6.91
N LEU A 28 10.48 12.36 -5.64
CA LEU A 28 10.83 11.08 -5.01
C LEU A 28 10.04 9.93 -5.62
N VAL A 29 8.74 10.12 -5.87
CA VAL A 29 7.89 9.13 -6.56
C VAL A 29 8.34 8.97 -8.01
N ALA A 30 8.68 10.06 -8.70
CA ALA A 30 9.24 9.99 -10.05
C ALA A 30 10.58 9.22 -10.08
N PHE A 31 11.44 9.44 -9.07
CA PHE A 31 12.69 8.69 -8.91
C PHE A 31 12.44 7.20 -8.66
N LEU A 32 11.48 6.86 -7.79
CA LEU A 32 11.03 5.47 -7.56
C LEU A 32 10.60 4.82 -8.87
N LEU A 33 9.69 5.46 -9.62
CA LEU A 33 9.16 4.93 -10.87
C LEU A 33 10.27 4.77 -11.92
N ALA A 34 11.10 5.79 -12.12
CA ALA A 34 12.23 5.73 -13.04
C ALA A 34 13.20 4.59 -12.67
N GLY A 35 13.51 4.43 -11.39
CA GLY A 35 14.31 3.33 -10.87
C GLY A 35 13.68 1.96 -11.14
N MET A 36 12.37 1.81 -10.90
CA MET A 36 11.65 0.55 -11.17
C MET A 36 11.69 0.19 -12.65
N PHE A 37 11.39 1.12 -13.57
CA PHE A 37 11.39 0.82 -15.01
C PHE A 37 12.79 0.57 -15.57
N THR A 38 13.78 1.38 -15.17
CA THR A 38 15.16 1.23 -15.65
C THR A 38 15.76 -0.09 -15.18
N LEU A 39 15.59 -0.43 -13.90
CA LEU A 39 16.09 -1.68 -13.37
C LEU A 39 15.34 -2.88 -13.93
N ALA A 40 14.01 -2.80 -14.09
CA ALA A 40 13.26 -3.87 -14.72
C ALA A 40 13.70 -4.14 -16.17
N ALA A 41 13.96 -3.09 -16.95
CA ALA A 41 14.49 -3.23 -18.31
C ALA A 41 15.88 -3.89 -18.31
N LEU A 42 16.75 -3.50 -17.37
CA LEU A 42 18.06 -4.12 -17.21
C LEU A 42 17.95 -5.61 -16.82
N VAL A 43 17.07 -5.93 -15.87
CA VAL A 43 16.82 -7.30 -15.43
C VAL A 43 16.29 -8.15 -16.58
N GLU A 44 15.33 -7.66 -17.35
CA GLU A 44 14.82 -8.37 -18.53
C GLU A 44 15.92 -8.62 -19.57
N TRP A 45 16.82 -7.65 -19.76
CA TRP A 45 17.95 -7.79 -20.67
C TRP A 45 18.96 -8.85 -20.20
N LEU A 46 19.26 -8.88 -18.90
CA LEU A 46 20.20 -9.83 -18.30
C LEU A 46 19.60 -11.23 -18.11
N ARG A 47 18.31 -11.28 -17.78
CA ARG A 47 17.54 -12.48 -17.46
C ARG A 47 16.15 -12.38 -18.12
N PRO A 48 16.06 -12.71 -19.42
CA PRO A 48 14.79 -12.73 -20.12
C PRO A 48 13.81 -13.69 -19.45
N GLY A 49 12.60 -13.21 -19.15
CA GLY A 49 11.62 -13.97 -18.36
C GLY A 49 10.33 -13.22 -18.06
N GLY A 50 10.27 -11.93 -18.39
CA GLY A 50 9.18 -11.03 -18.09
C GLY A 50 9.38 -10.31 -16.75
N ILE A 51 8.95 -9.05 -16.70
CA ILE A 51 8.99 -8.22 -15.48
C ILE A 51 8.17 -8.81 -14.32
N LEU A 52 7.15 -9.59 -14.64
CA LEU A 52 6.28 -10.24 -13.67
C LEU A 52 6.83 -11.58 -13.15
N ASP A 53 8.01 -12.02 -13.62
CA ASP A 53 8.73 -13.13 -13.01
C ASP A 53 9.01 -12.79 -11.52
N PRO A 54 8.68 -13.69 -10.57
CA PRO A 54 8.77 -13.38 -9.14
C PRO A 54 10.19 -13.01 -8.68
N LEU A 55 11.22 -13.60 -9.29
CA LEU A 55 12.61 -13.31 -8.95
C LEU A 55 13.04 -11.95 -9.53
N ASN A 56 12.54 -11.60 -10.73
CA ASN A 56 12.75 -10.27 -11.31
C ASN A 56 12.08 -9.19 -10.44
N LEU A 57 10.83 -9.40 -9.99
CA LEU A 57 10.14 -8.50 -9.06
C LEU A 57 10.90 -8.33 -7.75
N LEU A 58 11.38 -9.43 -7.18
CA LEU A 58 12.16 -9.41 -5.95
C LEU A 58 13.43 -8.58 -6.11
N PHE A 59 14.17 -8.81 -7.20
CA PHE A 59 15.41 -8.08 -7.47
C PHE A 59 15.15 -6.58 -7.65
N VAL A 60 14.12 -6.21 -8.41
CA VAL A 60 13.75 -4.79 -8.61
C VAL A 60 13.38 -4.15 -7.27
N GLY A 61 12.52 -4.81 -6.49
CA GLY A 61 12.07 -4.29 -5.19
C GLY A 61 13.21 -4.13 -4.17
N LEU A 62 14.08 -5.13 -4.05
CA LEU A 62 15.19 -5.12 -3.09
C LEU A 62 16.28 -4.08 -3.39
N VAL A 63 16.34 -3.56 -4.62
CA VAL A 63 17.30 -2.52 -5.00
C VAL A 63 16.64 -1.15 -5.00
N VAL A 64 15.50 -0.99 -5.68
CA VAL A 64 14.91 0.32 -5.89
C VAL A 64 14.33 0.87 -4.59
N PHE A 65 13.60 0.07 -3.81
CA PHE A 65 12.98 0.59 -2.58
C PHE A 65 13.99 1.09 -1.55
N PRO A 66 15.07 0.35 -1.21
CA PRO A 66 16.09 0.87 -0.31
C PRO A 66 16.77 2.14 -0.85
N LEU A 67 17.06 2.21 -2.15
CA LEU A 67 17.64 3.41 -2.76
C LEU A 67 16.69 4.61 -2.66
N THR A 68 15.40 4.43 -2.97
CA THR A 68 14.40 5.49 -2.81
C THR A 68 14.27 5.93 -1.36
N VAL A 69 14.26 5.00 -0.41
CA VAL A 69 14.24 5.33 1.02
C VAL A 69 15.50 6.12 1.40
N LEU A 70 16.69 5.70 0.97
CA LEU A 70 17.95 6.40 1.24
C LEU A 70 17.96 7.81 0.64
N VAL A 71 17.50 7.98 -0.60
CA VAL A 71 17.36 9.29 -1.24
C VAL A 71 16.37 10.15 -0.45
N GLY A 72 15.20 9.61 -0.08
CA GLY A 72 14.22 10.32 0.73
C GLY A 72 14.77 10.77 2.09
N LEU A 73 15.55 9.92 2.77
CA LEU A 73 16.23 10.25 4.03
C LEU A 73 17.29 11.34 3.85
N ARG A 74 17.99 11.37 2.72
CA ARG A 74 19.02 12.38 2.40
C ARG A 74 18.44 13.74 2.02
N LEU A 75 17.21 13.79 1.53
CA LEU A 75 16.54 15.03 1.12
C LEU A 75 15.99 15.84 2.31
N ASP A 76 15.80 15.22 3.49
CA ASP A 76 15.32 15.89 4.71
C ASP A 76 15.92 15.28 6.00
N PRO A 77 17.26 15.25 6.15
CA PRO A 77 17.92 14.56 7.27
C PRO A 77 17.49 15.11 8.63
N GLU A 78 17.37 16.44 8.75
CA GLU A 78 16.96 17.09 10.00
C GLU A 78 15.48 16.86 10.34
N GLY A 79 14.60 16.76 9.35
CA GLY A 79 13.19 16.46 9.59
C GLY A 79 13.01 15.05 10.16
N PHE A 80 13.79 14.07 9.72
CA PHE A 80 13.74 12.70 10.22
C PHE A 80 14.25 12.56 11.66
N GLU A 81 15.33 13.26 12.03
CA GLU A 81 15.88 13.24 13.39
C GLU A 81 14.99 13.98 14.40
N ARG A 82 14.30 15.05 13.98
CA ARG A 82 13.45 15.87 14.85
C ARG A 82 12.09 15.26 15.18
N LEU A 83 11.71 14.14 14.58
CA LEU A 83 10.42 13.48 14.87
C LEU A 83 10.61 12.21 15.73
N PRO A 84 9.85 12.06 16.83
CA PRO A 84 9.84 10.83 17.61
C PRO A 84 9.54 9.62 16.70
N GLY A 85 10.44 8.64 16.68
CA GLY A 85 10.26 7.37 15.97
C GLY A 85 10.67 7.31 14.49
N GLY A 86 11.39 8.30 13.94
CA GLY A 86 12.02 8.22 12.60
C GLY A 86 11.04 7.92 11.47
N LEU A 87 11.19 6.78 10.78
CA LEU A 87 10.27 6.22 9.76
C LEU A 87 8.95 5.68 10.35
N THR A 88 8.61 6.01 11.60
CA THR A 88 7.47 5.47 12.35
C THR A 88 7.49 3.96 12.51
N LEU A 89 8.66 3.39 12.78
CA LEU A 89 8.80 1.95 13.06
C LEU A 89 8.52 1.60 14.53
N GLY A 90 8.05 2.56 15.33
CA GLY A 90 7.72 2.34 16.73
C GLY A 90 6.62 1.29 16.90
N PRO A 91 6.66 0.49 17.98
CA PRO A 91 5.66 -0.55 18.22
C PRO A 91 4.26 0.05 18.42
N THR A 92 3.25 -0.69 17.96
CA THR A 92 1.84 -0.38 18.23
C THR A 92 1.24 -1.34 19.25
N ARG A 93 -0.03 -1.13 19.63
CA ARG A 93 -0.78 -2.17 20.35
C ARG A 93 -0.97 -3.38 19.45
N THR A 94 -0.75 -4.57 19.98
CA THR A 94 -0.96 -5.84 19.26
C THR A 94 -2.36 -5.91 18.64
N SER A 95 -3.39 -5.46 19.37
CA SER A 95 -4.77 -5.40 18.85
C SER A 95 -4.88 -4.55 17.59
N THR A 96 -4.22 -3.39 17.54
CA THR A 96 -4.22 -2.51 16.36
C THR A 96 -3.55 -3.21 15.18
N GLY A 97 -2.43 -3.92 15.42
CA GLY A 97 -1.78 -4.72 14.39
C GLY A 97 -2.67 -5.85 13.86
N VAL A 98 -3.32 -6.60 14.75
CA VAL A 98 -4.24 -7.70 14.39
C VAL A 98 -5.44 -7.17 13.59
N PHE A 99 -6.10 -6.11 14.06
CA PHE A 99 -7.23 -5.53 13.34
C PHE A 99 -6.84 -4.97 11.98
N ALA A 100 -5.64 -4.38 11.85
CA ALA A 100 -5.14 -3.91 10.57
C ALA A 100 -4.84 -5.06 9.60
N LEU A 101 -4.22 -6.15 10.07
CA LEU A 101 -4.01 -7.36 9.28
C LEU A 101 -5.34 -7.95 8.77
N LEU A 102 -6.32 -8.08 9.66
CA LEU A 102 -7.67 -8.54 9.31
C LEU A 102 -8.36 -7.60 8.33
N LEU A 103 -8.17 -6.27 8.48
CA LEU A 103 -8.73 -5.28 7.57
C LEU A 103 -8.15 -5.44 6.16
N GLY A 104 -6.85 -5.66 6.05
CA GLY A 104 -6.18 -5.97 4.79
C GLY A 104 -6.79 -7.18 4.09
N ALA A 105 -6.92 -8.29 4.81
CA ALA A 105 -7.53 -9.51 4.26
C ALA A 105 -9.01 -9.31 3.90
N ALA A 106 -9.79 -8.61 4.73
CA ALA A 106 -11.21 -8.37 4.49
C ALA A 106 -11.45 -7.42 3.30
N ALA A 107 -10.55 -6.45 3.06
CA ALA A 107 -10.67 -5.48 1.98
C ALA A 107 -10.54 -6.09 0.59
N VAL A 108 -9.98 -7.29 0.47
CA VAL A 108 -9.73 -7.99 -0.79
C VAL A 108 -11.01 -8.18 -1.61
N LEU A 109 -12.09 -8.67 -0.99
CA LEU A 109 -13.35 -8.96 -1.69
C LEU A 109 -14.10 -7.70 -2.18
N PRO A 110 -14.34 -6.66 -1.36
CA PRO A 110 -15.02 -5.46 -1.84
C PRO A 110 -14.19 -4.68 -2.85
N VAL A 111 -12.85 -4.72 -2.75
CA VAL A 111 -11.98 -4.09 -3.74
C VAL A 111 -11.94 -4.88 -5.05
N ALA A 112 -11.91 -6.21 -5.00
CA ALA A 112 -12.03 -7.05 -6.19
C ALA A 112 -13.37 -6.83 -6.91
N GLU A 113 -14.48 -6.73 -6.17
CA GLU A 113 -15.78 -6.43 -6.76
C GLU A 113 -15.83 -5.02 -7.37
N LEU A 114 -15.19 -4.04 -6.73
CA LEU A 114 -15.03 -2.72 -7.33
C LEU A 114 -14.26 -2.78 -8.66
N ASP A 115 -13.20 -3.58 -8.76
CA ASP A 115 -12.48 -3.78 -10.01
C ASP A 115 -13.36 -4.42 -11.10
N ASN A 116 -14.15 -5.45 -10.75
CA ASN A 116 -15.12 -6.07 -11.65
C ASN A 116 -16.13 -5.03 -12.19
N LEU A 117 -16.66 -4.16 -11.33
CA LEU A 117 -17.57 -3.09 -11.76
C LEU A 117 -16.87 -2.06 -12.66
N LEU A 118 -15.61 -1.72 -12.37
CA LEU A 118 -14.84 -0.82 -13.20
C LEU A 118 -14.53 -1.42 -14.57
N GLN A 119 -14.57 -2.74 -14.74
CA GLN A 119 -14.38 -3.39 -16.05
C GLN A 119 -15.44 -2.99 -17.09
N TYR A 120 -16.62 -2.56 -16.68
CA TYR A 120 -17.63 -2.02 -17.59
C TYR A 120 -17.29 -0.63 -18.14
N LEU A 121 -16.56 0.17 -17.35
CA LEU A 121 -16.23 1.57 -17.70
C LEU A 121 -14.83 1.69 -18.32
N LEU A 122 -13.90 0.88 -17.83
CA LEU A 122 -12.49 0.88 -18.22
C LEU A 122 -12.07 -0.57 -18.53
N PRO A 123 -12.50 -1.16 -19.66
CA PRO A 123 -12.18 -2.54 -20.00
C PRO A 123 -10.67 -2.79 -20.06
N GLN A 124 -10.27 -3.97 -19.61
CA GLN A 124 -8.90 -4.44 -19.66
C GLN A 124 -8.74 -5.19 -20.97
N ASP A 125 -7.62 -4.95 -21.65
CA ASP A 125 -7.31 -5.75 -22.82
C ASP A 125 -6.99 -7.21 -22.42
N ALA A 126 -7.12 -8.11 -23.40
CA ALA A 126 -6.93 -9.54 -23.16
C ALA A 126 -5.50 -9.88 -22.74
N GLU A 127 -4.51 -9.08 -23.16
CA GLU A 127 -3.11 -9.32 -22.85
C GLU A 127 -2.80 -8.98 -21.39
N GLU A 128 -3.27 -7.83 -20.90
CA GLU A 128 -3.18 -7.41 -19.51
C GLU A 128 -3.85 -8.45 -18.59
N ARG A 129 -5.03 -8.94 -18.99
CA ARG A 129 -5.75 -9.98 -18.24
C ARG A 129 -4.97 -11.29 -18.18
N LEU A 130 -4.37 -11.71 -19.29
CA LEU A 130 -3.52 -12.90 -19.33
C LEU A 130 -2.24 -12.74 -18.48
N ARG A 131 -1.64 -11.54 -18.45
CA ARG A 131 -0.48 -11.25 -17.59
C ARG A 131 -0.82 -11.39 -16.11
N ILE A 132 -1.97 -10.84 -15.67
CA ILE A 132 -2.44 -10.98 -14.29
C ILE A 132 -2.73 -12.45 -13.97
N LEU A 133 -3.37 -13.18 -14.88
CA LEU A 133 -3.65 -14.60 -14.68
C LEU A 133 -2.38 -15.43 -14.52
N ARG A 134 -1.36 -15.19 -15.35
CA ARG A 134 -0.06 -15.85 -15.24
C ARG A 134 0.65 -15.52 -13.92
N LEU A 135 0.52 -14.29 -13.44
CA LEU A 135 1.08 -13.89 -12.15
C LEU A 135 0.42 -14.63 -10.99
N MET A 136 -0.91 -14.79 -11.02
CA MET A 136 -1.68 -15.45 -9.96
C MET A 136 -1.68 -16.98 -10.03
N ALA A 137 -1.43 -17.55 -11.21
CA ALA A 137 -1.43 -18.99 -11.43
C ALA A 137 -0.43 -19.71 -10.52
N PHE A 138 -0.81 -20.89 -10.04
CA PHE A 138 0.08 -21.74 -9.28
C PHE A 138 1.09 -22.45 -10.20
N ASP A 139 2.38 -22.20 -9.99
CA ASP A 139 3.49 -22.77 -10.78
C ASP A 139 4.47 -23.59 -9.91
N GLY A 140 3.96 -24.13 -8.80
CA GLY A 140 4.70 -24.93 -7.83
C GLY A 140 5.08 -24.16 -6.57
N TRP A 141 5.43 -24.88 -5.51
CA TRP A 141 5.68 -24.31 -4.19
C TRP A 141 6.80 -23.26 -4.18
N GLY A 142 7.88 -23.47 -4.93
CA GLY A 142 8.98 -22.51 -5.03
C GLY A 142 8.54 -21.19 -5.67
N GLY A 143 7.81 -21.25 -6.79
CA GLY A 143 7.27 -20.07 -7.47
C GLY A 143 6.24 -19.34 -6.60
N GLN A 144 5.35 -20.07 -5.95
CA GLN A 144 4.36 -19.50 -5.04
C GLN A 144 4.99 -18.77 -3.86
N LEU A 145 5.99 -19.38 -3.21
CA LEU A 145 6.72 -18.74 -2.11
C LEU A 145 7.45 -17.48 -2.58
N ALA A 146 8.05 -17.51 -3.78
CA ALA A 146 8.70 -16.32 -4.36
C ALA A 146 7.69 -15.20 -4.64
N LYS A 147 6.52 -15.51 -5.20
CA LYS A 147 5.42 -14.54 -5.44
C LYS A 147 4.95 -13.90 -4.15
N VAL A 148 4.62 -14.72 -3.14
CA VAL A 148 4.17 -14.22 -1.84
C VAL A 148 5.25 -13.36 -1.19
N PHE A 149 6.52 -13.78 -1.22
CA PHE A 149 7.59 -13.00 -0.62
C PHE A 149 7.82 -11.66 -1.36
N ALA A 150 7.89 -11.68 -2.69
CA ALA A 150 8.08 -10.46 -3.47
C ALA A 150 6.89 -9.49 -3.31
N ILE A 151 5.66 -9.98 -3.49
CA ILE A 151 4.47 -9.13 -3.65
C ILE A 151 3.79 -8.83 -2.31
N ALA A 152 3.83 -9.74 -1.34
CA ALA A 152 3.19 -9.54 -0.04
C ALA A 152 4.16 -9.12 1.06
N VAL A 153 5.49 -9.15 0.81
CA VAL A 153 6.48 -8.68 1.80
C VAL A 153 7.31 -7.53 1.23
N VAL A 154 8.09 -7.77 0.18
CA VAL A 154 9.07 -6.78 -0.31
C VAL A 154 8.38 -5.51 -0.83
N THR A 155 7.36 -5.67 -1.68
CA THR A 155 6.59 -4.54 -2.22
C THR A 155 5.92 -3.72 -1.11
N PRO A 156 5.11 -4.29 -0.20
CA PRO A 156 4.51 -3.55 0.91
C PRO A 156 5.53 -2.86 1.81
N VAL A 157 6.66 -3.51 2.14
CA VAL A 157 7.71 -2.87 2.95
C VAL A 157 8.23 -1.62 2.25
N GLY A 158 8.59 -1.72 0.98
CA GLY A 158 9.10 -0.59 0.20
C GLY A 158 8.09 0.54 0.08
N GLU A 159 6.88 0.22 -0.35
CA GLU A 159 5.84 1.21 -0.58
C GLU A 159 5.39 1.88 0.72
N GLU A 160 5.19 1.14 1.81
CA GLU A 160 4.79 1.75 3.07
C GLU A 160 5.89 2.64 3.66
N LEU A 161 7.17 2.27 3.52
CA LEU A 161 8.27 3.12 3.96
C LEU A 161 8.34 4.42 3.13
N VAL A 162 8.20 4.34 1.80
CA VAL A 162 8.23 5.52 0.93
C VAL A 162 7.00 6.39 1.15
N PHE A 163 5.81 5.84 1.01
CA PHE A 163 4.59 6.64 1.04
C PHE A 163 4.21 7.06 2.46
N ARG A 164 4.33 6.19 3.47
CA ARG A 164 3.82 6.48 4.82
C ARG A 164 4.95 6.90 5.76
N GLY A 165 6.11 6.28 5.62
CA GLY A 165 7.32 6.64 6.37
C GLY A 165 7.97 7.95 5.92
N ILE A 166 7.82 8.36 4.67
CA ILE A 166 8.48 9.57 4.11
C ILE A 166 7.43 10.58 3.62
N VAL A 167 6.72 10.29 2.53
CA VAL A 167 5.85 11.25 1.82
C VAL A 167 4.74 11.80 2.73
N LEU A 168 3.93 10.93 3.34
CA LEU A 168 2.83 11.31 4.24
C LEU A 168 3.31 12.19 5.39
N ARG A 169 4.47 11.84 5.98
CA ARG A 169 5.02 12.58 7.13
C ARG A 169 5.50 13.96 6.70
N TRP A 170 6.18 14.07 5.58
CA TRP A 170 6.65 15.34 5.08
C TRP A 170 5.48 16.29 4.76
N LEU A 171 4.50 15.79 4.00
CA LEU A 171 3.28 16.53 3.68
C LEU A 171 2.52 16.92 4.95
N ARG A 172 2.51 16.08 5.99
CA ARG A 172 1.83 16.37 7.26
C ARG A 172 2.48 17.51 8.02
N ARG A 173 3.82 17.62 8.00
CA ARG A 173 4.53 18.75 8.64
C ARG A 173 4.18 20.10 7.99
N SER A 174 3.93 20.09 6.68
CA SER A 174 3.78 21.33 5.90
C SER A 174 2.34 21.72 5.62
N TYR A 175 1.44 20.75 5.48
CA TYR A 175 0.05 20.98 5.05
C TYR A 175 -0.99 20.45 6.06
N GLY A 176 -0.54 19.86 7.17
CA GLY A 176 -1.43 19.29 8.17
C GLY A 176 -1.97 17.91 7.78
N ARG A 177 -2.87 17.40 8.63
CA ARG A 177 -3.26 15.97 8.62
C ARG A 177 -4.04 15.54 7.38
N LEU A 178 -5.10 16.26 7.03
CA LEU A 178 -6.00 15.86 5.96
C LEU A 178 -5.38 16.00 4.55
N PRO A 179 -4.77 17.14 4.17
CA PRO A 179 -4.13 17.26 2.86
C PRO A 179 -3.01 16.24 2.65
N ALA A 180 -2.22 15.97 3.70
CA ALA A 180 -1.17 14.97 3.64
C ALA A 180 -1.69 13.55 3.36
N LEU A 181 -2.78 13.17 4.04
CA LEU A 181 -3.44 11.88 3.82
C LEU A 181 -3.94 11.76 2.37
N LEU A 182 -4.66 12.77 1.89
CA LEU A 182 -5.23 12.75 0.53
C LEU A 182 -4.14 12.71 -0.54
N VAL A 183 -3.15 13.59 -0.46
CA VAL A 183 -2.08 13.70 -1.47
C VAL A 183 -1.18 12.47 -1.45
N SER A 184 -0.77 11.98 -0.27
CA SER A 184 0.04 10.77 -0.20
C SER A 184 -0.69 9.54 -0.75
N SER A 185 -2.00 9.44 -0.53
CA SER A 185 -2.82 8.33 -1.06
C SER A 185 -3.00 8.44 -2.57
N ALA A 186 -3.16 9.66 -3.08
CA ALA A 186 -3.22 9.91 -4.53
C ALA A 186 -1.89 9.60 -5.22
N LEU A 187 -0.75 9.98 -4.62
CA LEU A 187 0.57 9.63 -5.14
C LEU A 187 0.81 8.11 -5.14
N PHE A 188 0.39 7.42 -4.09
CA PHE A 188 0.40 5.96 -4.02
C PHE A 188 -0.40 5.34 -5.17
N ALA A 189 -1.64 5.79 -5.37
CA ALA A 189 -2.49 5.30 -6.44
C ALA A 189 -1.92 5.59 -7.84
N ALA A 190 -1.38 6.79 -8.05
CA ALA A 190 -0.77 7.19 -9.31
C ALA A 190 0.50 6.38 -9.64
N ALA A 191 1.28 5.98 -8.63
CA ALA A 191 2.48 5.18 -8.81
C ALA A 191 2.21 3.78 -9.38
N HIS A 192 0.97 3.29 -9.30
CA HIS A 192 0.58 2.01 -9.90
C HIS A 192 0.29 2.10 -11.40
N LEU A 193 0.23 3.32 -11.97
CA LEU A 193 0.13 3.57 -13.41
C LEU A 193 -1.02 2.82 -14.11
N SER A 194 -2.11 2.60 -13.38
CA SER A 194 -3.33 1.97 -13.89
C SER A 194 -4.49 2.92 -13.71
N LEU A 195 -5.09 3.36 -14.82
CA LEU A 195 -6.27 4.24 -14.77
C LEU A 195 -7.46 3.56 -14.09
N ARG A 196 -7.65 2.26 -14.37
CA ARG A 196 -8.65 1.44 -13.68
C ARG A 196 -8.34 1.30 -12.19
N GLY A 197 -7.10 0.94 -11.88
CA GLY A 197 -6.65 0.72 -10.50
C GLY A 197 -6.62 1.99 -9.65
N LEU A 198 -6.68 3.18 -10.26
CA LEU A 198 -6.56 4.46 -9.56
C LEU A 198 -7.53 4.57 -8.36
N LEU A 199 -8.81 4.23 -8.55
CA LEU A 199 -9.81 4.30 -7.49
C LEU A 199 -9.58 3.22 -6.39
N PRO A 200 -9.43 1.92 -6.71
CA PRO A 200 -9.01 0.89 -5.75
C PRO A 200 -7.77 1.28 -4.93
N TYR A 201 -6.69 1.69 -5.60
CA TYR A 201 -5.43 2.04 -4.94
C TYR A 201 -5.55 3.32 -4.10
N LEU A 202 -6.39 4.28 -4.51
CA LEU A 202 -6.66 5.47 -3.69
C LEU A 202 -7.37 5.08 -2.38
N LEU A 203 -8.38 4.21 -2.44
CA LEU A 203 -9.10 3.76 -1.24
C LEU A 203 -8.20 2.98 -0.27
N LEU A 204 -7.38 2.06 -0.79
CA LEU A 204 -6.36 1.37 0.00
C LEU A 204 -5.33 2.36 0.57
N GLY A 205 -4.91 3.32 -0.27
CA GLY A 205 -3.99 4.37 0.12
C GLY A 205 -4.48 5.19 1.32
N LEU A 206 -5.76 5.57 1.28
CA LEU A 206 -6.45 6.28 2.35
C LEU A 206 -6.55 5.42 3.61
N ALA A 207 -6.92 4.15 3.48
CA ALA A 207 -7.01 3.23 4.61
C ALA A 207 -5.65 3.06 5.31
N PHE A 208 -4.60 2.73 4.56
CA PHE A 208 -3.25 2.53 5.09
C PHE A 208 -2.68 3.82 5.69
N GLY A 209 -2.81 4.95 4.98
CA GLY A 209 -2.40 6.26 5.48
C GLY A 209 -3.13 6.65 6.78
N TRP A 210 -4.43 6.36 6.87
CA TRP A 210 -5.22 6.60 8.07
C TRP A 210 -4.80 5.70 9.24
N ILE A 211 -4.47 4.43 8.98
CA ILE A 211 -3.92 3.52 9.99
C ILE A 211 -2.61 4.07 10.56
N VAL A 212 -1.69 4.53 9.71
CA VAL A 212 -0.41 5.12 10.16
C VAL A 212 -0.65 6.39 10.95
N ASP A 213 -1.54 7.26 10.47
CA ASP A 213 -1.87 8.50 11.13
C ASP A 213 -2.47 8.29 12.54
N ARG A 214 -3.27 7.24 12.74
CA ARG A 214 -3.87 6.88 14.04
C ARG A 214 -2.92 6.13 14.95
N SER A 215 -2.18 5.16 14.41
CA SER A 215 -1.29 4.31 15.21
C SER A 215 0.08 4.94 15.49
N ARG A 216 0.43 6.00 14.74
CA ARG A 216 1.77 6.61 14.68
C ARG A 216 2.87 5.59 14.34
N SER A 217 2.49 4.53 13.62
CA SER A 217 3.36 3.43 13.24
C SER A 217 3.05 2.96 11.83
N VAL A 218 4.07 2.67 11.03
CA VAL A 218 3.91 2.06 9.70
C VAL A 218 3.57 0.57 9.81
N LEU A 219 3.97 -0.09 10.89
CA LEU A 219 3.86 -1.56 11.02
C LEU A 219 2.42 -2.10 10.85
N PRO A 220 1.35 -1.47 11.39
CA PRO A 220 -0.01 -1.96 11.18
C PRO A 220 -0.48 -1.80 9.74
N ALA A 221 -0.12 -0.68 9.09
CA ALA A 221 -0.44 -0.46 7.68
C ALA A 221 0.32 -1.46 6.79
N LEU A 222 1.59 -1.71 7.10
CA LEU A 222 2.38 -2.77 6.46
C LEU A 222 1.72 -4.14 6.60
N GLY A 223 1.24 -4.50 7.79
CA GLY A 223 0.52 -5.75 8.00
C GLY A 223 -0.79 -5.84 7.20
N ALA A 224 -1.55 -4.74 7.13
CA ALA A 224 -2.77 -4.67 6.32
C ALA A 224 -2.45 -4.82 4.83
N HIS A 225 -1.45 -4.11 4.33
CA HIS A 225 -1.04 -4.16 2.94
C HIS A 225 -0.49 -5.53 2.56
N ALA A 226 0.38 -6.12 3.39
CA ALA A 226 0.88 -7.48 3.22
C ALA A 226 -0.26 -8.50 3.16
N ALA A 227 -1.25 -8.40 4.06
CA ALA A 227 -2.40 -9.30 4.06
C ALA A 227 -3.26 -9.13 2.80
N TYR A 228 -3.53 -7.90 2.38
CA TYR A 228 -4.26 -7.61 1.14
C TYR A 228 -3.57 -8.23 -0.07
N ASN A 229 -2.24 -8.08 -0.17
CA ASN A 229 -1.44 -8.63 -1.27
C ASN A 229 -1.29 -10.15 -1.20
N ALA A 230 -1.28 -10.76 0.00
CA ALA A 230 -1.07 -12.19 0.16
C ALA A 230 -2.30 -13.03 -0.26
N VAL A 231 -3.52 -12.57 0.08
CA VAL A 231 -4.75 -13.36 -0.11
C VAL A 231 -4.94 -13.86 -1.55
N PRO A 232 -4.75 -13.05 -2.62
CA PRO A 232 -4.85 -13.54 -4.01
C PRO A 232 -3.92 -14.72 -4.33
N PHE A 233 -2.76 -14.80 -3.70
CA PHE A 233 -1.79 -15.89 -3.90
C PHE A 233 -2.01 -17.06 -2.94
N LEU A 234 -2.75 -16.89 -1.85
CA LEU A 234 -3.16 -18.01 -0.99
C LEU A 234 -4.36 -18.76 -1.55
N PHE A 235 -5.19 -18.08 -2.36
CA PHE A 235 -6.35 -18.64 -3.02
C PHE A 235 -6.27 -18.42 -4.54
N PRO A 236 -5.29 -19.04 -5.22
CA PRO A 236 -5.13 -18.87 -6.65
C PRO A 236 -6.32 -19.51 -7.41
N PRO A 237 -6.51 -19.17 -8.70
CA PRO A 237 -7.61 -19.67 -9.54
C PRO A 237 -7.86 -21.18 -9.45
N GLU A 238 -6.81 -21.97 -9.30
CA GLU A 238 -6.87 -23.44 -9.23
C GLU A 238 -7.43 -23.96 -7.90
N VAL A 239 -7.40 -23.14 -6.84
CA VAL A 239 -7.87 -23.48 -5.49
C VAL A 239 -9.27 -22.94 -5.23
N ALA A 240 -9.58 -21.76 -5.76
CA ALA A 240 -10.85 -21.09 -5.56
C ALA A 240 -11.49 -20.68 -6.89
N ASP A 241 -12.30 -21.57 -7.48
CA ASP A 241 -13.11 -21.24 -8.65
C ASP A 241 -14.39 -20.49 -8.24
N VAL A 242 -14.22 -19.22 -7.88
CA VAL A 242 -15.32 -18.33 -7.47
C VAL A 242 -15.60 -17.32 -8.57
N PRO A 243 -16.87 -17.16 -9.01
CA PRO A 243 -17.24 -16.11 -9.95
C PRO A 243 -16.79 -14.73 -9.46
N GLY A 244 -16.19 -13.92 -10.34
CA GLY A 244 -15.68 -12.58 -10.00
C GLY A 244 -14.41 -12.53 -9.14
N TRP A 245 -13.94 -13.67 -8.62
CA TRP A 245 -12.60 -13.79 -8.02
C TRP A 245 -11.54 -14.09 -9.07
N THR A 246 -11.85 -15.06 -9.93
CA THR A 246 -10.94 -15.56 -10.96
C THR A 246 -11.19 -14.86 -12.29
N PRO A 247 -10.24 -14.09 -12.84
CA PRO A 247 -10.37 -13.57 -14.19
C PRO A 247 -10.43 -14.73 -15.19
N ARG A 248 -11.40 -14.74 -16.10
CA ARG A 248 -11.52 -15.77 -17.17
C ARG A 248 -11.39 -15.11 -18.52
N ALA A 249 -10.27 -15.31 -19.22
CA ALA A 249 -9.84 -14.52 -20.39
C ALA A 249 -10.94 -14.23 -21.43
N ASP A 250 -11.87 -15.17 -21.63
CA ASP A 250 -12.94 -15.20 -22.63
C ASP A 250 -14.36 -15.00 -22.07
N ALA A 251 -14.52 -14.89 -20.74
CA ALA A 251 -15.83 -14.75 -20.12
C ALA A 251 -16.24 -13.28 -19.96
N ALA A 252 -17.56 -13.04 -20.08
CA ALA A 252 -18.22 -11.83 -19.61
C ALA A 252 -17.80 -11.53 -18.16
N VAL A 253 -17.84 -10.24 -17.79
CA VAL A 253 -17.54 -9.79 -16.42
C VAL A 253 -18.38 -10.61 -15.43
N ALA A 254 -17.70 -11.28 -14.51
CA ALA A 254 -18.33 -12.07 -13.46
C ALA A 254 -18.26 -11.29 -12.15
N HIS A 255 -19.26 -11.50 -11.30
CA HIS A 255 -19.39 -10.81 -10.02
C HIS A 255 -19.21 -11.77 -8.85
N LEU A 256 -18.61 -11.26 -7.78
CA LEU A 256 -18.52 -12.00 -6.53
C LEU A 256 -19.92 -12.22 -5.93
N PRO A 257 -20.12 -13.30 -5.15
CA PRO A 257 -21.38 -13.51 -4.44
C PRO A 257 -21.74 -12.27 -3.58
N PRO A 258 -22.93 -11.67 -3.74
CA PRO A 258 -23.24 -10.40 -3.08
C PRO A 258 -23.10 -10.45 -1.55
N LEU A 259 -23.45 -11.58 -0.93
CA LEU A 259 -23.30 -11.77 0.52
C LEU A 259 -21.84 -11.73 0.97
N TRP A 260 -20.90 -12.18 0.14
CA TRP A 260 -19.47 -12.14 0.46
C TRP A 260 -18.96 -10.70 0.43
N VAL A 261 -19.35 -9.93 -0.58
CA VAL A 261 -19.00 -8.51 -0.72
C VAL A 261 -19.60 -7.69 0.42
N VAL A 262 -20.88 -7.89 0.74
CA VAL A 262 -21.55 -7.18 1.84
C VAL A 262 -20.94 -7.56 3.19
N GLY A 263 -20.72 -8.85 3.43
CA GLY A 263 -20.15 -9.34 4.69
C GLY A 263 -18.73 -8.82 4.94
N SER A 264 -17.87 -8.90 3.92
CA SER A 264 -16.50 -8.38 3.98
C SER A 264 -16.45 -6.85 4.08
N GLY A 265 -17.31 -6.14 3.35
CA GLY A 265 -17.47 -4.68 3.47
C GLY A 265 -17.90 -4.26 4.87
N ALA A 266 -18.86 -4.95 5.47
CA ALA A 266 -19.27 -4.72 6.86
C ALA A 266 -18.11 -5.01 7.85
N ALA A 267 -17.36 -6.09 7.61
CA ALA A 267 -16.16 -6.40 8.40
C ALA A 267 -15.11 -5.28 8.33
N CYS A 268 -14.86 -4.71 7.14
CA CYS A 268 -13.96 -3.57 6.98
C CYS A 268 -14.41 -2.37 7.83
N VAL A 269 -15.70 -2.04 7.86
CA VAL A 269 -16.23 -0.94 8.69
C VAL A 269 -16.02 -1.21 10.18
N VAL A 270 -16.31 -2.44 10.63
CA VAL A 270 -16.10 -2.84 12.03
C VAL A 270 -14.61 -2.79 12.39
N LEU A 271 -13.72 -3.29 11.53
CA LEU A 271 -12.28 -3.31 11.77
C LEU A 271 -11.68 -1.90 11.80
N LEU A 272 -12.13 -1.01 10.91
CA LEU A 272 -11.78 0.42 10.97
C LEU A 272 -12.21 1.03 12.30
N TYR A 273 -13.43 0.74 12.78
CA TYR A 273 -13.87 1.19 14.10
C TYR A 273 -13.02 0.60 15.25
N LEU A 274 -12.64 -0.68 15.19
CA LEU A 274 -11.80 -1.31 16.22
C LEU A 274 -10.36 -0.76 16.21
N ILE A 275 -9.80 -0.44 15.04
CA ILE A 275 -8.52 0.27 14.92
C ILE A 275 -8.65 1.66 15.54
N TRP A 276 -9.70 2.40 15.18
CA TRP A 276 -10.02 3.72 15.75
C TRP A 276 -10.09 3.65 17.28
N TRP A 277 -10.84 2.69 17.83
CA TRP A 277 -11.03 2.52 19.26
C TRP A 277 -9.75 2.11 19.99
N SER A 278 -9.02 1.13 19.44
CA SER A 278 -7.78 0.63 20.05
C SER A 278 -6.68 1.68 20.14
N THR A 279 -6.74 2.72 19.31
CA THR A 279 -5.78 3.83 19.27
C THR A 279 -6.20 5.06 20.09
N LEU A 280 -7.42 5.12 20.65
CA LEU A 280 -7.90 6.27 21.45
C LEU A 280 -7.12 6.50 22.76
N ARG A 281 -6.62 5.43 23.38
CA ARG A 281 -5.96 5.52 24.71
C ARG A 281 -4.44 5.70 24.60
N ARG A 282 -3.96 6.36 23.53
CA ARG A 282 -2.54 6.68 23.30
C ARG A 282 -2.24 8.20 23.41
N ASP A 283 -3.27 9.02 23.69
CA ASP A 283 -3.19 10.45 24.01
C ASP A 283 -3.55 10.70 25.49
#